data_AF-K6YMN8-F1
#
_entry.id   AF-K6YMN8-F1
#
_cell.length_a   1.000
_cell.length_b   1.000
_cell.length_c   1.000
_cell.angle_alpha   90.00
_cell.angle_beta   90.00
_cell.angle_gamma   90.00
#
_symmetry.space_group_name_H-M   'P 1'
#
loop_
_entity.id
_entity.type
_entity.pdbx_description
1 polymer ?
#
loop_
_entity_poly.entity_id
_entity_poly.type
_entity_poly.pdbx_seq_one_letter_code
_entity_poly.pdbx_strand_id
1 'polypeptide(L)'
;MSIQISFELSDSDLDHFRTMMLAAMEKAKELPPAEVLEKARAVCAQMEQANLPDFVRHRMESLETLISALEDPEWQMPEDEKSEILTSLAYFSEPEDLVPDNIPGLGYVDDAIMIELVIQELSQDLSAYRQFCSFRTTEENRRGSEANINRDTWLSSKRTELRSNMRRSRRLFSRR
;
A
#
# COMPACT_ATOMS: atom_id res chain seq x y z
N MET A 1 -27.75 11.15 -10.95
CA MET A 1 -27.73 12.24 -9.95
C MET A 1 -26.81 11.82 -8.83
N SER A 2 -25.88 12.67 -8.41
CA SER A 2 -24.98 12.43 -7.28
C SER A 2 -25.36 13.30 -6.09
N ILE A 3 -25.16 12.79 -4.88
CA ILE A 3 -25.32 13.53 -3.62
C ILE A 3 -23.96 13.45 -2.92
N GLN A 4 -23.44 14.59 -2.46
CA GLN A 4 -22.21 14.66 -1.70
C GLN A 4 -22.55 14.68 -0.21
N ILE A 5 -22.01 13.71 0.53
CA ILE A 5 -22.06 13.63 1.99
C ILE A 5 -20.63 13.81 2.48
N SER A 6 -20.41 14.69 3.46
CA SER A 6 -19.10 14.95 4.05
C SER A 6 -19.20 14.81 5.55
N PHE A 7 -18.32 13.99 6.13
CA PHE A 7 -18.14 13.81 7.56
C PHE A 7 -16.64 13.90 7.87
N GLU A 8 -16.32 14.37 9.06
CA GLU A 8 -14.95 14.51 9.56
C GLU A 8 -14.78 13.54 10.72
N LEU A 9 -13.73 12.71 10.65
CA LEU A 9 -13.34 11.83 11.74
C LEU A 9 -12.44 12.62 12.67
N SER A 10 -12.78 12.65 13.96
CA SER A 10 -11.93 13.26 14.97
C SER A 10 -10.68 12.42 15.22
N ASP A 11 -9.65 12.99 15.86
CA ASP A 11 -8.46 12.25 16.26
C ASP A 11 -8.81 11.03 17.13
N SER A 12 -9.82 11.13 18.00
CA SER A 12 -10.29 9.99 18.81
C SER A 12 -10.94 8.88 17.98
N ASP A 13 -11.64 9.24 16.89
CA ASP A 13 -12.22 8.25 15.98
C ASP A 13 -11.11 7.53 15.22
N LEU A 14 -10.12 8.29 14.72
CA LEU A 14 -8.95 7.74 14.02
C LEU A 14 -8.11 6.85 14.93
N ASP A 15 -7.93 7.22 16.20
CA ASP A 15 -7.19 6.40 17.17
C ASP A 15 -7.90 5.08 17.47
N HIS A 16 -9.24 5.06 17.45
CA HIS A 16 -10.01 3.82 17.56
C HIS A 16 -9.72 2.88 16.38
N PHE A 17 -9.81 3.40 15.15
CA PHE A 17 -9.49 2.63 13.93
C PHE A 17 -8.03 2.15 13.92
N ARG A 18 -7.07 2.99 14.33
CA ARG A 18 -5.66 2.61 14.46
C ARG A 18 -5.46 1.49 15.48
N THR A 19 -6.17 1.54 16.62
CA THR A 19 -6.07 0.49 17.64
C THR A 19 -6.59 -0.84 17.11
N MET A 20 -7.72 -0.83 16.40
CA MET A 20 -8.26 -2.03 15.73
C MET A 20 -7.30 -2.57 14.66
N MET A 21 -6.71 -1.68 13.87
CA MET A 21 -5.68 -2.02 12.87
C MET A 21 -4.50 -2.73 13.52
N LEU A 22 -3.92 -2.15 14.58
CA LEU A 22 -2.78 -2.72 15.29
C LEU A 22 -3.11 -4.08 15.91
N ALA A 23 -4.29 -4.25 16.50
CA ALA A 23 -4.72 -5.53 17.06
C ALA A 23 -4.88 -6.62 16.00
N ALA A 24 -5.41 -6.27 14.83
CA ALA A 24 -5.54 -7.18 13.70
C ALA A 24 -4.18 -7.49 13.05
N MET A 25 -3.28 -6.51 12.93
CA MET A 25 -1.89 -6.71 12.50
C MET A 25 -1.15 -7.70 13.42
N GLU A 26 -1.33 -7.62 14.74
CA GLU A 26 -0.72 -8.58 15.68
C GLU A 26 -1.21 -10.01 15.47
N LYS A 27 -2.51 -10.21 15.19
CA LYS A 27 -3.04 -11.54 14.83
C LYS A 27 -2.44 -12.03 13.50
N ALA A 28 -2.31 -11.13 12.53
CA ALA A 28 -1.92 -11.46 11.17
C ALA A 28 -0.41 -11.71 11.00
N LYS A 29 0.43 -11.36 11.99
CA LYS A 29 1.87 -11.70 12.03
C LYS A 29 2.17 -13.20 11.98
N GLU A 30 1.19 -14.04 12.27
CA GLU A 30 1.33 -15.50 12.19
C GLU A 30 1.23 -16.03 10.75
N LEU A 31 0.80 -15.21 9.79
CA LEU A 31 0.65 -15.60 8.39
C LEU A 31 2.00 -15.58 7.63
N PRO A 32 2.28 -16.60 6.80
CA PRO A 32 3.43 -16.58 5.90
C PRO A 32 3.35 -15.41 4.90
N PRO A 33 4.47 -14.72 4.59
CA PRO A 33 4.52 -13.64 3.61
C PRO A 33 3.89 -13.95 2.24
N ALA A 34 4.06 -15.19 1.77
CA ALA A 34 3.51 -15.63 0.50
C ALA A 34 1.97 -15.73 0.54
N GLU A 35 1.42 -16.17 1.67
CA GLU A 35 -0.03 -16.30 1.86
C GLU A 35 -0.69 -14.92 1.94
N VAL A 36 -0.05 -13.96 2.62
CA VAL A 36 -0.52 -12.57 2.68
C VAL A 36 -0.59 -11.95 1.29
N LEU A 37 0.46 -12.13 0.48
CA LEU A 37 0.48 -11.63 -0.91
C LEU A 37 -0.58 -12.28 -1.79
N GLU A 38 -0.75 -13.60 -1.67
CA GLU A 38 -1.76 -14.35 -2.41
C GLU A 38 -3.17 -13.86 -2.08
N LYS A 39 -3.50 -13.74 -0.78
CA LYS A 39 -4.79 -13.22 -0.33
C LYS A 39 -5.00 -11.77 -0.76
N ALA A 40 -4.00 -10.90 -0.60
CA ALA A 40 -4.10 -9.51 -1.03
C ALA A 40 -4.38 -9.38 -2.55
N ARG A 41 -3.73 -10.21 -3.37
CA ARG A 41 -4.01 -10.30 -4.81
C ARG A 41 -5.41 -10.81 -5.11
N ALA A 42 -5.88 -11.82 -4.37
CA ALA A 42 -7.22 -12.35 -4.52
C ALA A 42 -8.27 -11.27 -4.25
N VAL A 43 -8.07 -10.45 -3.21
CA VAL A 43 -8.98 -9.33 -2.90
C VAL A 43 -8.95 -8.27 -4.00
N CYS A 44 -7.78 -7.85 -4.51
CA CYS A 44 -7.71 -6.94 -5.65
C CYS A 44 -8.49 -7.47 -6.87
N ALA A 45 -8.27 -8.74 -7.24
CA ALA A 45 -8.93 -9.35 -8.38
C ALA A 45 -10.45 -9.49 -8.23
N GLN A 46 -10.93 -9.80 -7.02
CA GLN A 46 -12.38 -9.83 -6.72
C GLN A 46 -12.98 -8.43 -6.83
N MET A 47 -12.26 -7.42 -6.34
CA MET A 47 -12.68 -6.03 -6.33
C MET A 47 -12.69 -5.39 -7.72
N GLU A 48 -11.78 -5.75 -8.63
CA GLU A 48 -11.81 -5.33 -10.03
C GLU A 48 -13.09 -5.77 -10.76
N GLN A 49 -13.61 -6.95 -10.41
CA GLN A 49 -14.84 -7.50 -10.99
C GLN A 49 -16.11 -6.92 -10.34
N ALA A 50 -15.97 -6.33 -9.15
CA ALA A 50 -17.07 -5.69 -8.44
C ALA A 50 -17.33 -4.28 -8.98
N ASN A 51 -18.60 -3.88 -9.03
CA ASN A 51 -18.98 -2.51 -9.38
C ASN A 51 -18.76 -1.58 -8.18
N LEU A 52 -17.50 -1.38 -7.80
CA LEU A 52 -17.09 -0.57 -6.66
C LEU A 52 -17.31 0.92 -6.92
N PRO A 53 -17.69 1.68 -5.88
CA PRO A 53 -17.64 3.14 -5.91
C PRO A 53 -16.23 3.65 -6.23
N ASP A 54 -16.15 4.79 -6.95
CA ASP A 54 -14.88 5.36 -7.39
C ASP A 54 -13.91 5.68 -6.24
N PHE A 55 -14.43 6.04 -5.05
CA PHE A 55 -13.60 6.34 -3.88
C PHE A 55 -12.87 5.10 -3.34
N VAL A 56 -13.45 3.91 -3.51
CA VAL A 56 -12.80 2.64 -3.14
C VAL A 56 -11.79 2.24 -4.22
N ARG A 57 -12.14 2.44 -5.50
CA ARG A 57 -11.28 2.11 -6.65
C ARG A 57 -9.88 2.74 -6.55
N HIS A 58 -9.79 4.04 -6.23
CA HIS A 58 -8.50 4.72 -6.14
C HIS A 58 -7.59 4.16 -5.02
N ARG A 59 -8.21 3.63 -3.96
CA ARG A 59 -7.50 2.98 -2.85
C ARG A 59 -6.98 1.62 -3.28
N MET A 60 -7.77 0.87 -4.04
CA MET A 60 -7.35 -0.40 -4.62
C MET A 60 -6.16 -0.28 -5.56
N GLU A 61 -6.12 0.76 -6.41
CA GLU A 61 -4.96 1.04 -7.27
C GLU A 61 -3.66 1.26 -6.46
N SER A 62 -3.79 1.87 -5.28
CA SER A 62 -2.67 2.07 -4.38
C SER A 62 -2.24 0.75 -3.74
N LEU A 63 -3.18 -0.11 -3.36
CA LEU A 63 -2.87 -1.44 -2.86
C LEU A 63 -2.14 -2.30 -3.89
N GLU A 64 -2.59 -2.29 -5.15
CA GLU A 64 -1.90 -2.98 -6.26
C GLU A 64 -0.49 -2.45 -6.50
N THR A 65 -0.30 -1.14 -6.35
CA THR A 65 1.03 -0.52 -6.43
C THR A 65 1.95 -1.06 -5.34
N LEU A 66 1.45 -1.27 -4.11
CA LEU A 66 2.23 -1.85 -3.00
C LEU A 66 2.59 -3.31 -3.26
N ILE A 67 1.63 -4.11 -3.72
CA ILE A 67 1.88 -5.52 -4.08
C ILE A 67 2.95 -5.60 -5.17
N SER A 68 2.85 -4.74 -6.19
CA SER A 68 3.85 -4.64 -7.26
C SER A 68 5.23 -4.27 -6.70
N ALA A 69 5.30 -3.36 -5.71
CA ALA A 69 6.55 -2.99 -5.07
C ALA A 69 7.20 -4.15 -4.30
N LEU A 70 6.40 -4.99 -3.65
CA LEU A 70 6.89 -6.16 -2.90
C LEU A 70 7.44 -7.26 -3.81
N GLU A 71 6.90 -7.37 -5.02
CA GLU A 71 7.31 -8.39 -5.98
C GLU A 71 8.37 -7.93 -6.98
N ASP A 72 8.59 -6.62 -7.13
CA ASP A 72 9.57 -6.08 -8.07
C ASP A 72 11.01 -6.39 -7.60
N PRO A 73 11.72 -7.35 -8.24
CA PRO A 73 13.06 -7.72 -7.81
C PRO A 73 14.07 -6.59 -8.08
N GLU A 74 13.77 -5.67 -9.00
CA GLU A 74 14.63 -4.52 -9.27
C GLU A 74 14.46 -3.42 -8.22
N TRP A 75 13.36 -3.41 -7.46
CA TRP A 75 13.18 -2.47 -6.35
C TRP A 75 14.06 -2.82 -5.15
N GLN A 76 14.42 -4.10 -4.98
CA GLN A 76 15.30 -4.60 -3.90
C GLN A 76 14.89 -4.04 -2.53
N MET A 77 13.65 -4.31 -2.13
CA MET A 77 13.14 -3.89 -0.83
C MET A 77 13.87 -4.60 0.31
N PRO A 78 14.41 -3.87 1.30
CA PRO A 78 14.94 -4.44 2.54
C PRO A 78 13.88 -5.25 3.27
N GLU A 79 14.29 -6.32 3.94
CA GLU A 79 13.37 -7.23 4.63
C GLU A 79 12.62 -6.56 5.81
N ASP A 80 13.20 -5.56 6.45
CA ASP A 80 12.53 -4.75 7.49
C ASP A 80 11.36 -3.96 6.90
N GLU A 81 11.58 -3.24 5.80
CA GLU A 81 10.56 -2.47 5.09
C GLU A 81 9.49 -3.41 4.48
N LYS A 82 9.91 -4.57 3.98
CA LYS A 82 9.02 -5.60 3.43
C LYS A 82 8.10 -6.18 4.50
N SER A 83 8.63 -6.48 5.69
CA SER A 83 7.87 -7.02 6.82
C SER A 83 6.80 -6.02 7.32
N GLU A 84 7.13 -4.73 7.38
CA GLU A 84 6.17 -3.67 7.73
C GLU A 84 5.00 -3.66 6.75
N ILE A 85 5.27 -3.58 5.43
CA ILE A 85 4.21 -3.56 4.42
C ILE A 85 3.40 -4.86 4.43
N LEU A 86 4.04 -6.01 4.56
CA LEU A 86 3.34 -7.30 4.64
C LEU A 86 2.42 -7.36 5.86
N THR A 87 2.85 -6.84 7.00
CA THR A 87 1.99 -6.77 8.21
C THR A 87 0.76 -5.90 7.95
N SER A 88 0.92 -4.76 7.28
CA SER A 88 -0.20 -3.90 6.88
C SER A 88 -1.09 -4.51 5.80
N LEU A 89 -0.56 -5.33 4.89
CA LEU A 89 -1.36 -6.09 3.92
C LEU A 89 -2.08 -7.28 4.54
N ALA A 90 -1.47 -7.90 5.55
CA ALA A 90 -2.03 -9.06 6.26
C ALA A 90 -3.38 -8.70 6.90
N TYR A 91 -3.49 -7.46 7.40
CA TYR A 91 -4.75 -6.85 7.82
C TYR A 91 -5.83 -6.89 6.73
N PHE A 92 -5.49 -6.54 5.48
CA PHE A 92 -6.47 -6.49 4.38
C PHE A 92 -6.86 -7.87 3.85
N SER A 93 -5.97 -8.85 3.98
CA SER A 93 -6.17 -10.20 3.46
C SER A 93 -7.15 -11.09 4.25
N GLU A 94 -7.61 -10.65 5.42
CA GLU A 94 -8.54 -11.42 6.26
C GLU A 94 -9.92 -10.70 6.36
N PRO A 95 -10.72 -10.70 5.28
CA PRO A 95 -11.99 -9.98 5.23
C PRO A 95 -13.06 -10.54 6.19
N GLU A 96 -12.99 -11.81 6.59
CA GLU A 96 -14.01 -12.44 7.44
C GLU A 96 -14.01 -11.97 8.91
N ASP A 97 -12.94 -11.34 9.41
CA ASP A 97 -12.81 -10.98 10.85
C ASP A 97 -12.97 -9.47 11.12
N LEU A 98 -13.23 -8.64 10.09
CA LEU A 98 -13.09 -7.16 10.21
C LEU A 98 -14.40 -6.35 10.22
N VAL A 99 -15.44 -6.70 9.46
CA VAL A 99 -16.76 -6.04 9.51
C VAL A 99 -17.86 -7.03 9.11
N PRO A 100 -18.97 -7.20 9.86
CA PRO A 100 -20.05 -8.11 9.47
C PRO A 100 -20.70 -7.67 8.15
N ASP A 101 -20.79 -8.60 7.19
CA ASP A 101 -21.25 -8.45 5.79
C ASP A 101 -22.70 -7.95 5.52
N ASN A 102 -23.34 -7.22 6.43
CA ASN A 102 -24.80 -7.07 6.39
C ASN A 102 -25.38 -5.70 6.00
N ILE A 103 -24.62 -4.81 5.32
CA ILE A 103 -25.24 -3.62 4.71
C ILE A 103 -24.66 -3.30 3.31
N PRO A 104 -25.40 -3.62 2.23
CA PRO A 104 -25.03 -3.25 0.86
C PRO A 104 -24.83 -1.73 0.71
N GLY A 105 -23.62 -1.31 0.34
CA GLY A 105 -23.27 0.09 0.07
C GLY A 105 -22.67 0.87 1.25
N LEU A 106 -22.88 0.43 2.50
CA LEU A 106 -22.35 1.08 3.71
C LEU A 106 -21.10 0.41 4.28
N GLY A 107 -20.96 -0.93 4.15
CA GLY A 107 -19.75 -1.65 4.61
C GLY A 107 -18.45 -1.12 3.99
N TYR A 108 -18.52 -0.66 2.74
CA TYR A 108 -17.38 -0.08 2.01
C TYR A 108 -16.85 1.24 2.60
N VAL A 109 -17.62 1.94 3.43
CA VAL A 109 -17.17 3.19 4.05
C VAL A 109 -16.11 2.90 5.10
N ASP A 110 -16.37 1.93 5.97
CA ASP A 110 -15.42 1.50 6.99
C ASP A 110 -14.18 0.88 6.34
N ASP A 111 -14.36 0.03 5.31
CA ASP A 111 -13.24 -0.50 4.52
C ASP A 111 -12.42 0.61 3.86
N ALA A 112 -13.06 1.62 3.29
CA ALA A 112 -12.35 2.73 2.66
C ALA A 112 -11.62 3.64 3.64
N ILE A 113 -12.11 3.75 4.89
CA ILE A 113 -11.39 4.43 5.98
C ILE A 113 -10.16 3.60 6.36
N MET A 114 -10.33 2.29 6.54
CA MET A 114 -9.24 1.38 6.92
C MET A 114 -8.15 1.29 5.85
N ILE A 115 -8.52 1.13 4.58
CA ILE A 115 -7.57 1.13 3.46
C ILE A 115 -6.88 2.50 3.35
N GLU A 116 -7.59 3.61 3.58
CA GLU A 116 -6.97 4.94 3.58
C GLU A 116 -5.94 5.09 4.69
N LEU A 117 -6.21 4.59 5.90
CA LEU A 117 -5.25 4.63 7.00
C LEU A 117 -3.97 3.85 6.68
N VAL A 118 -4.12 2.65 6.09
CA VAL A 118 -2.97 1.84 5.63
C VAL A 118 -2.21 2.56 4.51
N ILE A 119 -2.91 3.12 3.53
CA ILE A 119 -2.29 3.89 2.44
C ILE A 119 -1.57 5.12 2.98
N GLN A 120 -2.11 5.80 4.00
CA GLN A 120 -1.47 6.96 4.60
C GLN A 120 -0.17 6.57 5.31
N GLU A 121 -0.18 5.47 6.06
CA GLU A 121 1.02 4.90 6.69
C GLU A 121 2.08 4.54 5.63
N LEU A 122 1.65 3.94 4.52
CA LEU A 122 2.52 3.47 3.43
C LEU A 122 2.71 4.49 2.31
N SER A 123 2.25 5.72 2.48
CA SER A 123 2.20 6.74 1.42
C SER A 123 3.59 7.08 0.88
N GLN A 124 4.60 7.03 1.76
CA GLN A 124 5.98 7.28 1.41
C GLN A 124 6.59 6.14 0.59
N ASP A 125 6.29 4.89 0.96
CA ASP A 125 6.68 3.69 0.23
C ASP A 125 6.07 3.67 -1.18
N LEU A 126 4.78 3.98 -1.26
CA LEU A 126 4.05 4.15 -2.52
C LEU A 126 4.67 5.22 -3.41
N SER A 127 4.94 6.40 -2.85
CA SER A 127 5.54 7.51 -3.60
C SER A 127 6.94 7.17 -4.10
N ALA A 128 7.76 6.54 -3.26
CA ALA A 128 9.11 6.13 -3.64
C ALA A 128 9.11 5.07 -4.74
N TYR A 129 8.24 4.06 -4.63
CA TYR A 129 8.12 3.03 -5.66
C TYR A 129 7.62 3.60 -7.00
N ARG A 130 6.60 4.46 -6.99
CA ARG A 130 6.13 5.16 -8.21
C ARG A 130 7.23 5.99 -8.86
N GLN A 131 8.03 6.70 -8.07
CA GLN A 131 9.19 7.46 -8.56
C GLN A 131 10.26 6.55 -9.15
N PHE A 132 10.50 5.38 -8.54
CA PHE A 132 11.43 4.38 -9.07
C PHE A 132 10.97 3.85 -10.42
N CYS A 133 9.70 3.44 -10.55
CA CYS A 133 9.15 2.94 -11.82
C CYS A 133 9.19 4.00 -12.93
N SER A 134 8.84 5.25 -12.60
CA SER A 134 8.90 6.37 -13.54
C SER A 134 10.34 6.65 -14.01
N PHE A 135 11.30 6.65 -13.08
CA PHE A 135 12.72 6.80 -13.40
C PHE A 135 13.24 5.65 -14.27
N ARG A 136 12.91 4.40 -13.94
CA ARG A 136 13.25 3.21 -14.73
C ARG A 136 12.77 3.37 -16.17
N THR A 137 11.47 3.61 -16.35
CA THR A 137 10.84 3.76 -17.67
C THR A 137 11.46 4.92 -18.47
N THR A 138 11.74 6.04 -17.81
CA THR A 138 12.31 7.22 -18.46
C THR A 138 13.73 6.97 -18.95
N GLU A 139 14.58 6.36 -18.11
CA GLU A 139 15.98 6.08 -18.46
C GLU A 139 16.09 4.96 -19.50
N GLU A 140 15.22 3.95 -19.46
CA GLU A 140 15.11 2.94 -20.51
C GLU A 140 14.77 3.55 -21.86
N ASN A 141 13.74 4.41 -21.91
CA ASN A 141 13.34 5.09 -23.15
C ASN A 141 14.42 6.04 -23.67
N ARG A 142 15.14 6.71 -22.77
CA ARG A 142 16.20 7.66 -23.12
C ARG A 142 17.43 6.97 -23.68
N ARG A 143 17.81 5.82 -23.11
CA ARG A 143 19.05 5.10 -23.46
C ARG A 143 18.82 4.05 -24.55
N GLY A 144 17.58 3.64 -24.79
CA GLY A 144 17.22 2.66 -25.82
C GLY A 144 18.02 1.37 -25.69
N SER A 145 18.68 0.95 -26.76
CA SER A 145 19.50 -0.27 -26.82
C SER A 145 20.65 -0.29 -25.81
N GLU A 146 21.13 0.87 -25.35
CA GLU A 146 22.22 1.00 -24.37
C GLU A 146 21.73 0.98 -22.92
N ALA A 147 20.40 0.92 -22.68
CA ALA A 147 19.83 0.90 -21.33
C ALA A 147 20.33 -0.29 -20.49
N ASN A 148 20.66 -1.41 -21.14
CA ASN A 148 21.21 -2.59 -20.47
C ASN A 148 22.66 -2.40 -19.99
N ILE A 149 23.39 -1.42 -20.52
CA ILE A 149 24.76 -1.12 -20.10
C ILE A 149 24.69 -0.31 -18.80
N ASN A 150 25.24 -0.89 -17.72
CA ASN A 150 25.23 -0.31 -16.38
C ASN A 150 23.83 -0.08 -15.77
N ARG A 151 22.79 -0.82 -16.23
CA ARG A 151 21.41 -0.76 -15.74
C ARG A 151 21.32 -0.71 -14.22
N ASP A 152 21.95 -1.69 -13.58
CA ASP A 152 21.92 -1.80 -12.12
C ASP A 152 22.63 -0.64 -11.42
N THR A 153 23.65 -0.03 -12.02
CA THR A 153 24.40 1.07 -11.40
C THR A 153 23.53 2.31 -11.18
N TRP A 154 22.76 2.72 -12.19
CA TRP A 154 21.89 3.90 -12.06
C TRP A 154 20.59 3.58 -11.31
N LEU A 155 20.04 2.36 -11.43
CA LEU A 155 18.94 1.92 -10.58
C LEU A 155 19.33 1.89 -9.10
N SER A 156 20.49 1.32 -8.77
CA SER A 156 21.03 1.26 -7.40
C SER A 156 21.24 2.65 -6.79
N SER A 157 21.77 3.58 -7.59
CA SER A 157 21.93 4.98 -7.18
C SER A 157 20.57 5.60 -6.85
N LYS A 158 19.55 5.37 -7.70
CA LYS A 158 18.20 5.90 -7.47
C LYS A 158 17.50 5.28 -6.28
N ARG A 159 17.61 3.95 -6.09
CA ARG A 159 17.09 3.23 -4.91
C ARG A 159 17.63 3.85 -3.62
N THR A 160 18.95 4.06 -3.57
CA THR A 160 19.62 4.65 -2.40
C THR A 160 19.12 6.06 -2.08
N GLU A 161 18.97 6.91 -3.10
CA GLU A 161 18.42 8.27 -2.97
C GLU A 161 16.99 8.24 -2.39
N LEU A 162 16.11 7.44 -2.99
CA LEU A 162 14.70 7.35 -2.60
C LEU A 162 14.54 6.82 -1.17
N ARG A 163 15.27 5.76 -0.80
CA ARG A 163 15.23 5.21 0.57
C ARG A 163 15.78 6.18 1.62
N SER A 164 16.85 6.91 1.29
CA SER A 164 17.37 7.97 2.17
C SER A 164 16.33 9.07 2.42
N ASN A 165 15.55 9.42 1.40
CA ASN A 165 14.46 10.39 1.54
C ASN A 165 13.33 9.85 2.42
N MET A 166 12.90 8.60 2.21
CA MET A 166 11.88 7.95 3.04
C MET A 166 12.28 7.89 4.52
N ARG A 167 13.49 7.41 4.82
CA ARG A 167 13.99 7.28 6.21
C ARG A 167 14.10 8.62 6.93
N ARG A 168 14.47 9.69 6.22
CA ARG A 168 14.47 11.05 6.78
C ARG A 168 13.07 11.53 7.11
N SER A 169 12.09 11.20 6.27
CA SER A 169 10.70 11.60 6.46
C SER A 169 10.00 10.81 7.57
N ARG A 170 10.22 9.49 7.68
CA ARG A 170 9.68 8.67 8.79
C ARG A 170 10.16 9.12 10.18
N ARG A 171 11.44 9.55 10.29
CA ARG A 171 11.98 10.14 11.54
C ARG A 171 11.28 11.42 11.98
N LEU A 172 10.67 12.16 11.06
CA LEU A 172 9.92 13.38 11.38
C LEU A 172 8.51 13.06 11.89
N PHE A 173 7.90 11.97 11.42
CA PHE A 173 6.56 11.54 11.81
C PHE A 173 6.55 10.86 13.19
N SER A 174 7.56 10.05 13.52
CA SER A 174 7.73 9.42 14.85
C SER A 174 7.99 10.41 16.00
N ARG A 175 8.23 11.69 15.70
CA ARG A 175 8.54 12.75 16.67
C ARG A 175 7.37 13.67 16.99
N ARG A 176 6.17 13.39 16.48
CA ARG A 176 4.96 14.17 16.74
C ARG A 176 3.95 13.34 17.51
#